data_AF-A0A7V6D076-F1
#
_entry.id   AF-A0A7V6D076-F1
#
_cell.length_a   1.000
_cell.length_b   1.000
_cell.length_c   1.000
_cell.angle_alpha   90.00
_cell.angle_beta   90.00
_cell.angle_gamma   90.00
#
_symmetry.space_group_name_H-M   'P 1'
#
loop_
_entity.id
_entity.type
_entity.pdbx_description
1 polymer ?
#
loop_
_entity_poly.entity_id
_entity_poly.type
_entity_poly.pdbx_seq_one_letter_code
_entity_poly.pdbx_strand_id
1 'polypeptide(L)'
;MRYKVPQKIDLEDRIFGPMTMKQFVYVFVGGTTAYLLFGSLAKYFSMTTSLIFASPPALLGLAFAFLKIQDRTFGAFLLSFLMYSFKPKLYLWQRTLDPHLEIKRQKTRKMEIPRKKVDRSDLEKLALLLDTRGNLGKR
;
A
#
# COMPACT_ATOMS: atom_id res chain seq x y z
N MET A 1 -8.71 21.43 19.86
CA MET A 1 -9.65 21.25 18.73
C MET A 1 -9.44 19.85 18.16
N ARG A 2 -10.47 18.99 18.14
CA ARG A 2 -10.41 17.63 17.55
C ARG A 2 -11.00 17.71 16.14
N TYR A 3 -10.18 17.54 15.11
CA TYR A 3 -10.63 17.50 13.73
C TYR A 3 -11.09 16.07 13.40
N LYS A 4 -12.30 15.92 12.86
CA LYS A 4 -12.76 14.64 12.30
C LYS A 4 -12.06 14.45 10.97
N VAL A 5 -11.19 13.46 10.88
CA VAL A 5 -10.53 13.11 9.62
C VAL A 5 -11.56 12.42 8.71
N PRO A 6 -11.75 12.88 7.47
CA PRO A 6 -12.60 12.19 6.51
C PRO A 6 -12.01 10.81 6.22
N GLN A 7 -12.80 9.75 6.45
CA GLN A 7 -12.36 8.35 6.30
C GLN A 7 -12.28 7.86 4.84
N LYS A 8 -12.58 8.72 3.85
CA LYS A 8 -12.71 8.35 2.43
C LYS A 8 -11.67 9.02 1.52
N ILE A 9 -10.50 9.39 2.04
CA ILE A 9 -9.42 9.96 1.21
C ILE A 9 -8.78 8.96 0.24
N ASP A 10 -8.95 7.65 0.48
CA ASP A 10 -8.30 6.57 -0.28
C ASP A 10 -9.16 6.01 -1.43
N LEU A 11 -10.43 6.44 -1.54
CA LEU A 11 -11.29 5.99 -2.63
C LEU A 11 -11.00 6.84 -3.86
N GLU A 12 -10.61 6.18 -4.96
CA GLU A 12 -10.42 6.87 -6.24
C GLU A 12 -11.66 7.62 -6.70
N ASP A 13 -11.43 8.81 -7.22
CA ASP A 13 -12.49 9.71 -7.66
C ASP A 13 -13.26 9.11 -8.84
N ARG A 14 -14.58 9.12 -8.72
CA ARG A 14 -15.50 8.53 -9.71
C ARG A 14 -16.02 9.64 -10.60
N ILE A 15 -15.37 9.83 -11.74
CA ILE A 15 -15.65 10.95 -12.66
C ILE A 15 -16.82 10.60 -13.60
N PHE A 16 -16.89 9.34 -14.08
CA PHE A 16 -17.93 8.87 -15.00
C PHE A 16 -18.86 7.87 -14.29
N GLY A 17 -19.87 8.40 -13.58
CA GLY A 17 -20.88 7.60 -12.89
C GLY A 17 -20.23 6.66 -11.84
N PRO A 18 -20.32 5.33 -12.00
CA PRO A 18 -19.69 4.38 -11.07
C PRO A 18 -18.20 4.12 -11.36
N MET A 19 -17.66 4.56 -12.49
CA MET A 19 -16.29 4.26 -12.91
C MET A 19 -15.28 5.31 -12.43
N THR A 20 -14.11 4.84 -12.01
CA THR A 20 -12.92 5.67 -11.80
C THR A 20 -12.26 6.00 -13.14
N MET A 21 -11.40 7.04 -13.17
CA MET A 21 -10.70 7.41 -14.40
C MET A 21 -9.86 6.26 -14.98
N LYS A 22 -9.21 5.46 -14.13
CA LYS A 22 -8.44 4.29 -14.56
C LYS A 22 -9.33 3.25 -15.23
N GLN A 23 -10.50 2.97 -14.65
CA GLN A 23 -11.47 2.02 -15.20
C GLN A 23 -12.00 2.47 -16.56
N PHE A 24 -12.29 3.77 -16.71
CA PHE A 24 -12.67 4.35 -17.98
C PHE A 24 -11.60 4.14 -19.05
N VAL A 25 -10.33 4.42 -18.73
CA VAL A 25 -9.22 4.19 -19.68
C VAL A 25 -9.09 2.72 -20.07
N TYR A 26 -9.24 1.77 -19.15
CA TYR A 26 -9.19 0.34 -19.48
C TYR A 26 -10.30 -0.08 -20.46
N VAL A 27 -11.53 0.37 -20.24
CA VAL A 27 -12.66 0.09 -21.13
C VAL A 27 -12.48 0.79 -22.48
N PHE A 28 -12.02 2.04 -22.47
CA PHE A 28 -11.78 2.80 -23.68
C PHE A 28 -10.71 2.13 -24.55
N VAL A 29 -9.58 1.74 -23.97
CA VAL A 29 -8.50 1.04 -24.69
C VAL A 29 -8.97 -0.33 -25.16
N GLY A 30 -9.65 -1.12 -24.33
CA GLY A 30 -10.17 -2.44 -24.70
C GLY A 30 -11.20 -2.37 -25.83
N GLY A 31 -12.15 -1.43 -25.73
CA GLY A 31 -13.19 -1.20 -26.74
C GLY A 31 -12.62 -0.65 -28.06
N THR A 32 -11.71 0.32 -27.99
CA THR A 32 -11.05 0.87 -29.18
C THR A 32 -10.21 -0.21 -29.88
N THR A 33 -9.46 -1.00 -29.11
CA THR A 33 -8.66 -2.10 -29.66
C THR A 33 -9.55 -3.14 -30.33
N ALA A 34 -10.64 -3.55 -29.67
CA ALA A 34 -11.62 -4.48 -30.22
C ALA A 34 -12.27 -3.96 -31.51
N TYR A 35 -12.63 -2.67 -31.55
CA TYR A 35 -13.22 -2.04 -32.74
C TYR A 35 -12.24 -2.01 -33.92
N LEU A 36 -10.99 -1.62 -33.67
CA LEU A 36 -9.93 -1.63 -34.70
C LEU A 36 -9.64 -3.03 -35.21
N LEU A 37 -9.59 -4.03 -34.31
CA LEU A 37 -9.42 -5.43 -34.68
C LEU A 37 -10.59 -5.92 -35.53
N PHE A 38 -11.82 -5.62 -35.12
CA PHE A 38 -13.02 -6.00 -35.85
C PHE A 38 -13.04 -5.39 -37.26
N GLY A 39 -12.77 -4.08 -37.39
CA GLY A 39 -12.71 -3.41 -38.68
C GLY A 39 -11.62 -3.96 -39.60
N SER A 40 -10.47 -4.32 -39.04
CA SER A 40 -9.36 -4.91 -39.79
C SER A 40 -9.67 -6.32 -40.27
N LEU A 41 -10.25 -7.17 -39.41
CA LEU A 41 -10.58 -8.56 -39.74
C LEU A 41 -11.84 -8.69 -40.61
N ALA A 42 -12.83 -7.81 -40.44
CA ALA A 42 -14.06 -7.82 -41.25
C ALA A 42 -13.79 -7.60 -42.75
N LYS A 43 -12.63 -7.05 -43.11
CA LYS A 43 -12.20 -6.92 -44.52
C LYS A 43 -11.77 -8.25 -45.15
N TYR A 44 -11.30 -9.20 -44.34
CA TYR A 44 -10.70 -10.46 -44.81
C TYR A 44 -11.52 -11.70 -44.45
N PHE A 45 -12.31 -11.65 -43.38
CA PHE A 45 -13.04 -12.79 -42.82
C PHE A 45 -14.54 -12.50 -42.72
N SER A 46 -15.33 -13.59 -42.63
CA SER A 46 -16.76 -13.48 -42.33
C SER A 46 -17.00 -12.80 -40.98
N MET A 47 -18.12 -12.08 -40.89
CA MET A 47 -18.48 -11.25 -39.73
C MET A 47 -18.45 -12.02 -38.41
N THR A 48 -18.82 -13.31 -38.44
CA THR A 48 -18.81 -14.20 -37.27
C THR A 48 -17.39 -14.47 -36.76
N THR A 49 -16.44 -14.77 -37.65
CA THR A 49 -15.03 -15.00 -37.29
C THR A 49 -14.40 -13.73 -36.74
N SER A 50 -14.65 -12.59 -37.38
CA SER A 50 -14.11 -11.31 -36.94
C SER A 50 -14.60 -10.92 -35.55
N LEU A 51 -15.87 -11.21 -35.24
CA LEU A 51 -16.44 -10.94 -33.91
C LEU A 51 -15.80 -11.84 -32.83
N ILE A 52 -15.59 -13.12 -33.11
CA ILE A 52 -14.96 -14.06 -32.18
C ILE A 52 -13.55 -13.59 -31.82
N PHE A 53 -12.75 -13.15 -32.80
CA PHE A 53 -11.39 -12.66 -32.57
C PHE A 53 -11.31 -11.24 -31.99
N ALA A 54 -12.31 -10.40 -32.23
CA ALA A 54 -12.38 -9.05 -31.66
C ALA A 54 -12.95 -9.01 -30.23
N SER A 55 -13.66 -10.06 -29.79
CA SER A 55 -14.27 -10.14 -28.47
C SER A 55 -13.28 -10.19 -27.28
N PRO A 56 -12.11 -10.88 -27.34
CA PRO A 56 -11.25 -11.05 -26.16
C PRO A 56 -10.64 -9.74 -25.63
N PRO A 57 -10.17 -8.79 -26.46
CA PRO A 57 -9.70 -7.48 -25.98
C PRO A 57 -10.77 -6.68 -25.25
N ALA A 58 -12.02 -6.72 -25.74
CA ALA A 58 -13.14 -6.04 -25.08
C ALA A 58 -13.47 -6.69 -23.73
N LEU A 59 -13.51 -8.02 -23.69
CA LEU A 59 -13.72 -8.77 -22.45
C LEU A 59 -12.62 -8.50 -21.42
N LEU A 60 -11.36 -8.47 -21.87
CA LEU A 60 -10.22 -8.13 -21.01
C LEU A 60 -10.32 -6.70 -20.47
N GLY A 61 -10.67 -5.71 -21.31
CA GLY A 61 -10.89 -4.33 -20.85
C GLY A 61 -11.95 -4.23 -19.76
N LEU A 62 -13.06 -4.96 -19.91
CA LEU A 62 -14.12 -5.04 -18.90
C LEU A 62 -13.65 -5.76 -17.62
N ALA A 63 -12.90 -6.86 -17.75
CA ALA A 63 -12.35 -7.58 -16.61
C ALA A 63 -11.39 -6.69 -15.81
N PHE A 64 -10.51 -5.94 -16.48
CA PHE A 64 -9.61 -4.99 -15.81
C PHE A 64 -10.34 -3.86 -15.10
N ALA A 65 -11.48 -3.40 -15.63
CA ALA A 65 -12.24 -2.31 -15.05
C ALA A 65 -13.10 -2.75 -13.85
N PHE A 66 -13.81 -3.87 -13.96
CA PHE A 66 -14.83 -4.25 -12.97
C PHE A 66 -14.44 -5.40 -12.06
N LEU A 67 -13.53 -6.27 -12.48
CA LEU A 67 -13.16 -7.42 -11.68
C LEU A 67 -12.25 -6.99 -10.53
N LYS A 68 -12.68 -7.32 -9.31
CA LYS A 68 -11.90 -7.14 -8.09
C LYS A 68 -11.71 -8.49 -7.44
N ILE A 69 -10.46 -8.80 -7.11
CA ILE A 69 -10.11 -10.07 -6.44
C ILE A 69 -9.52 -9.70 -5.09
N GLN A 70 -10.18 -10.14 -4.01
CA GLN A 70 -9.76 -9.88 -2.62
C GLN A 70 -9.40 -8.41 -2.36
N ASP A 71 -10.35 -7.50 -2.66
CA ASP A 71 -10.20 -6.05 -2.52
C ASP A 71 -9.09 -5.38 -3.35
N ARG A 72 -8.44 -6.11 -4.26
CA ARG A 72 -7.46 -5.56 -5.20
C ARG A 72 -8.05 -5.46 -6.60
N THR A 73 -7.61 -4.42 -7.33
CA THR A 73 -7.87 -4.30 -8.77
C THR A 73 -7.30 -5.51 -9.51
N PHE A 74 -8.00 -6.00 -10.54
CA PHE A 74 -7.54 -7.13 -11.34
C PHE A 74 -6.11 -6.98 -11.88
N GLY A 75 -5.71 -5.77 -12.30
CA GLY A 75 -4.35 -5.53 -12.78
C GLY A 75 -3.25 -5.79 -11.73
N ALA A 76 -3.47 -5.35 -10.49
CA ALA A 76 -2.54 -5.62 -9.38
C ALA A 76 -2.48 -7.11 -9.02
N PHE A 77 -3.63 -7.79 -9.07
CA PHE A 77 -3.70 -9.23 -8.89
C PHE A 77 -2.92 -9.96 -9.99
N LEU A 78 -3.13 -9.61 -11.26
CA LEU A 78 -2.48 -10.25 -12.40
C LEU A 78 -0.96 -10.06 -12.36
N LEU A 79 -0.50 -8.85 -12.03
CA LEU A 79 0.93 -8.57 -11.86
C LEU A 79 1.53 -9.43 -10.72
N SER A 80 0.81 -9.54 -9.59
CA SER A 80 1.23 -10.38 -8.47
C SER A 80 1.27 -11.85 -8.86
N PHE A 81 0.29 -12.31 -9.64
CA PHE A 81 0.21 -13.68 -10.13
C PHE A 81 1.36 -14.02 -11.09
N LEU A 82 1.70 -13.11 -12.03
CA LEU A 82 2.85 -13.24 -12.91
C LEU A 82 4.15 -13.26 -12.10
N MET A 83 4.34 -12.28 -11.22
CA MET A 83 5.52 -12.23 -10.35
C MET A 83 5.67 -13.52 -9.54
N TYR A 84 4.59 -14.05 -8.98
CA TYR A 84 4.61 -15.30 -8.23
C TYR A 84 4.96 -16.50 -9.12
N SER A 85 4.44 -16.55 -10.35
CA SER A 85 4.64 -17.66 -11.28
C SER A 85 6.08 -17.73 -11.81
N PHE A 86 6.69 -16.57 -12.08
CA PHE A 86 8.07 -16.48 -12.58
C PHE A 86 9.13 -16.47 -11.47
N LYS A 87 8.74 -16.22 -10.22
CA LYS A 87 9.71 -16.21 -9.12
C LYS A 87 10.18 -17.63 -8.80
N PRO A 88 11.50 -17.81 -8.58
CA PRO A 88 12.01 -19.10 -8.12
C PRO A 88 11.39 -19.42 -6.75
N LYS A 89 10.82 -20.63 -6.63
CA LYS A 89 10.18 -21.10 -5.40
C LYS A 89 11.19 -21.63 -4.37
N LEU A 90 12.45 -21.78 -4.77
CA LEU A 90 13.52 -22.23 -3.90
C LEU A 90 14.08 -21.03 -3.14
N TYR A 91 13.61 -20.85 -1.91
CA TYR A 91 14.20 -19.90 -0.98
C TYR A 91 15.37 -20.59 -0.27
N LEU A 92 16.58 -20.42 -0.82
CA LEU A 92 17.80 -20.78 -0.10
C LEU A 92 18.15 -19.64 0.85
N TRP A 93 18.35 -19.96 2.12
CA TRP A 93 18.89 -18.99 3.06
C TRP A 93 20.32 -18.65 2.65
N GLN A 94 20.51 -17.42 2.19
CA GLN A 94 21.82 -16.86 1.91
C GLN A 94 22.14 -15.85 3.02
N ARG A 95 23.29 -16.02 3.69
CA ARG A 95 23.89 -14.93 4.47
C ARG A 95 24.44 -13.89 3.48
N THR A 96 23.55 -13.17 2.81
CA THR A 96 23.96 -11.95 2.13
C THR A 96 24.24 -10.92 3.21
N LEU A 97 25.49 -10.48 3.28
CA LEU A 97 25.83 -9.19 3.85
C LEU A 97 25.26 -8.15 2.87
N ASP A 98 23.95 -7.98 2.82
CA ASP A 98 23.33 -6.97 1.97
C ASP A 98 23.77 -5.60 2.47
N PRO A 99 24.61 -4.85 1.72
CA PRO A 99 24.99 -3.50 2.11
C PRO A 99 23.79 -2.54 2.05
N HIS A 100 22.67 -2.97 1.45
CA HIS A 100 21.42 -2.22 1.36
C HIS A 100 20.41 -2.57 2.45
N LEU A 101 20.67 -3.60 3.26
CA LEU A 101 20.08 -3.73 4.59
C LEU A 101 20.85 -2.81 5.56
N GLU A 102 21.06 -1.56 5.16
CA GLU A 102 20.93 -0.50 6.14
C GLU A 102 19.48 -0.58 6.60
N ILE A 103 19.24 -1.39 7.63
CA ILE A 103 18.22 -1.10 8.61
C ILE A 103 18.44 0.38 8.83
N LYS A 104 17.55 1.22 8.26
CA LYS A 104 17.47 2.62 8.58
C LYS A 104 17.20 2.55 10.06
N ARG A 105 18.28 2.53 10.85
CA ARG A 105 18.26 2.74 12.29
C ARG A 105 17.60 4.08 12.28
N GLN A 106 16.28 4.10 12.43
CA GLN A 106 15.55 5.27 12.84
C GLN A 106 16.41 5.73 13.97
N LYS A 107 17.15 6.82 13.72
CA LYS A 107 18.17 7.34 14.61
C LYS A 107 17.41 7.43 15.90
N THR A 108 17.58 6.46 16.80
CA THR A 108 16.76 6.38 18.00
C THR A 108 17.04 7.72 18.57
N ARG A 109 16.03 8.61 18.52
CA ARG A 109 16.19 9.97 19.00
C ARG A 109 16.63 9.67 20.41
N LYS A 110 17.92 9.89 20.70
CA LYS A 110 18.41 9.78 22.07
C LYS A 110 17.53 10.82 22.71
N MET A 111 16.45 10.36 23.34
CA MET A 111 15.83 11.11 24.39
C MET A 111 17.01 11.22 25.33
N GLU A 112 17.68 12.37 25.26
CA GLU A 112 18.48 12.84 26.34
C GLU A 112 17.46 12.93 27.47
N ILE A 113 17.30 11.81 28.18
CA ILE A 113 16.67 11.81 29.49
C ILE A 113 17.48 12.90 30.19
N PRO A 114 16.88 14.05 30.54
CA PRO A 114 17.63 15.10 31.20
C PRO A 114 18.18 14.43 32.46
N ARG A 115 19.49 14.13 32.45
CA ARG A 115 20.16 13.63 33.63
C ARG A 115 20.15 14.81 34.58
N LYS A 116 19.12 14.86 35.43
CA LYS A 116 19.08 15.76 36.56
C LYS A 116 20.38 15.49 37.31
N LYS A 117 21.28 16.48 37.36
CA LYS A 117 22.48 16.39 38.18
C LYS A 117 21.99 16.31 39.61
N VAL A 118 21.99 15.10 40.17
CA VAL A 118 21.58 14.89 41.54
C VAL A 118 22.77 15.27 42.40
N ASP A 119 22.64 16.35 43.15
CA ASP A 119 23.63 16.77 44.13
C ASP A 119 23.46 15.94 45.42
N ARG A 120 24.54 15.81 46.22
CA ARG A 120 24.49 15.02 47.47
C ARG A 120 23.43 15.53 48.44
N SER A 121 23.20 16.84 48.46
CA SER A 121 22.18 17.48 49.31
C SER A 121 20.74 17.02 48.99
N ASP A 122 20.44 16.73 47.72
CA ASP A 122 19.14 16.21 47.31
C ASP A 122 18.96 14.74 47.70
N LEU A 123 20.05 13.96 47.72
CA LEU A 123 20.03 12.56 48.19
C LEU A 123 19.82 12.48 49.70
N GLU A 124 20.45 13.36 50.48
CA GLU A 124 20.24 13.44 51.94
C GLU A 124 18.80 13.83 52.27
N LYS A 125 18.20 14.78 51.55
CA LYS A 125 16.78 15.14 51.72
C LYS A 125 15.85 13.96 51.41
N LEU A 126 16.15 13.18 50.37
CA LEU A 126 15.35 12.00 50.03
C LEU A 126 15.52 10.88 51.07
N ALA A 127 16.73 10.66 51.56
CA ALA A 127 16.99 9.70 52.64
C ALA A 127 16.26 10.11 53.93
N LEU A 128 16.32 11.38 54.30
CA LEU A 128 15.60 11.93 55.45
C LEU A 128 14.08 11.78 55.30
N LEU A 129 13.54 12.04 54.10
CA LEU A 129 12.12 11.86 53.80
C LEU A 129 11.68 10.39 53.92
N LEU A 130 12.55 9.46 53.50
CA LEU A 130 12.29 8.03 53.58
C LEU A 130 12.31 7.53 55.02
N ASP A 131 13.34 7.92 55.78
CA ASP A 131 13.48 7.55 57.20
C ASP A 131 12.37 8.15 58.07
N THR A 132 11.89 9.35 57.72
CA THR A 132 10.77 9.98 58.43
C THR A 132 9.38 9.55 57.92
N ARG A 133 9.32 8.61 56.96
CA ARG A 133 8.07 8.18 56.28
C ARG A 133 7.17 9.35 55.84
N GLY A 134 7.78 10.48 55.48
CA GLY A 134 7.06 11.68 55.05
C GLY A 134 6.46 12.54 56.17
N ASN A 135 6.80 12.32 57.44
CA ASN A 135 6.36 13.17 58.54
C ASN A 135 7.35 14.31 58.80
N LEU A 136 7.44 15.26 57.86
CA LEU A 136 8.13 16.53 58.10
C LEU A 136 7.22 17.43 58.93
N GLY A 137 7.39 17.35 60.26
CA GLY A 137 6.81 18.28 61.21
C GLY A 137 7.24 19.71 60.86
N LYS A 138 6.29 20.51 60.38
CA LYS A 138 6.44 21.95 60.24
C LYS A 138 6.82 22.54 61.61
N ARG A 139 7.96 23.22 61.66
CA ARG A 139 8.18 24.36 62.56
C ARG A 139 8.42 25.58 61.68
#